data_AF-A0A945GZP3-F1
#
_entry.id   AF-A0A945GZP3-F1
#
_cell.length_a   1.000
_cell.length_b   1.000
_cell.length_c   1.000
_cell.angle_alpha   90.00
_cell.angle_beta   90.00
_cell.angle_gamma   90.00
#
_symmetry.space_group_name_H-M   'P 1'
#
loop_
_entity.id
_entity.type
_entity.pdbx_description
1 polymer ?
#
loop_
_entity_poly.entity_id
_entity_poly.type
_entity_poly.pdbx_seq_one_letter_code
_entity_poly.pdbx_strand_id
1 'polypeptide(L)'
;MSGNEASQLNSSLNQQELQAQYQNKVQQQIKQKTEKQQEQSQLQKVTKGEKVDKQALQRLVAVKDDVQLSTQFNWKKDKDGSMKLDFNPKKAFLTKVNLKSDGTNILRILGFKIDYSDKVATLKDRYMDYVVQARSHNFLLAKYGQFKVDFTGYFLSILGVTQEEIRKLQKKAITNSVKENVGQMEENIYNVELMEIIGGENVSKKKLALFQEIIEQLTRQMQLLGEEDYYNEKKMLEIRLQQCLKILDELNKEDKDLQYQYDYIDQVEE
;
A
#
# COMPACT_ATOMS: atom_id res chain seq x y z
N MET A 1 -61.84 -24.02 -4.88
CA MET A 1 -60.67 -24.14 -3.98
C MET A 1 -59.42 -24.53 -4.77
N SER A 2 -58.95 -23.74 -5.75
CA SER A 2 -57.76 -24.09 -6.57
C SER A 2 -56.70 -22.97 -6.68
N GLY A 3 -56.86 -21.87 -5.95
CA GLY A 3 -55.96 -20.70 -6.06
C GLY A 3 -54.74 -20.71 -5.13
N ASN A 4 -54.73 -21.54 -4.08
CA ASN A 4 -53.66 -21.53 -3.07
C ASN A 4 -52.51 -22.51 -3.36
N GLU A 5 -52.74 -23.57 -4.15
CA GLU A 5 -51.70 -24.57 -4.45
C GLU A 5 -50.74 -24.11 -5.55
N ALA A 6 -51.23 -23.35 -6.55
CA ALA A 6 -50.40 -22.82 -7.63
C ALA A 6 -49.37 -21.77 -7.14
N SER A 7 -49.71 -21.00 -6.11
CA SER A 7 -48.83 -19.98 -5.52
C SER A 7 -47.72 -20.59 -4.63
N GLN A 8 -47.97 -21.75 -4.02
CA GLN A 8 -46.98 -22.49 -3.23
C GLN A 8 -46.02 -23.32 -4.11
N LEU A 9 -46.48 -23.78 -5.28
CA LEU A 9 -45.62 -24.42 -6.28
C LEU A 9 -44.69 -23.42 -6.99
N ASN A 10 -45.17 -22.21 -7.31
CA ASN A 10 -44.32 -21.20 -7.96
C ASN A 10 -43.27 -20.61 -7.02
N SER A 11 -43.53 -20.53 -5.72
CA SER A 11 -42.55 -20.03 -4.74
C SER A 11 -41.46 -21.07 -4.42
N SER A 12 -41.79 -22.37 -4.42
CA SER A 12 -40.82 -23.45 -4.24
C SER A 12 -39.94 -23.67 -5.47
N LEU A 13 -40.48 -23.53 -6.68
CA LEU A 13 -39.71 -23.59 -7.93
C LEU A 13 -38.67 -22.46 -8.01
N ASN A 14 -39.05 -21.24 -7.61
CA ASN A 14 -38.18 -20.06 -7.63
C ASN A 14 -37.07 -20.15 -6.57
N GLN A 15 -37.32 -20.83 -5.43
CA GLN A 15 -36.27 -21.13 -4.44
C GLN A 15 -35.28 -22.19 -4.93
N GLN A 16 -35.72 -23.21 -5.67
CA GLN A 16 -34.82 -24.21 -6.26
C GLN A 16 -33.93 -23.62 -7.36
N GLU A 17 -34.46 -22.75 -8.21
CA GLU A 17 -33.66 -22.05 -9.24
C GLU A 17 -32.60 -21.14 -8.62
N LEU A 18 -32.93 -20.45 -7.53
CA LEU A 18 -31.98 -19.60 -6.80
C LEU A 18 -30.84 -20.41 -6.17
N GLN A 19 -31.15 -21.59 -5.61
CA GLN A 19 -30.13 -22.50 -5.08
C GLN A 19 -29.22 -23.07 -6.18
N ALA A 20 -29.78 -23.43 -7.34
CA ALA A 20 -29.01 -23.89 -8.48
C ALA A 20 -28.07 -22.79 -9.04
N GLN A 21 -28.54 -21.54 -9.10
CA GLN A 21 -27.68 -20.40 -9.48
C GLN A 21 -26.54 -20.18 -8.48
N TYR A 22 -26.81 -20.32 -7.18
CA TYR A 22 -25.77 -20.16 -6.15
C TYR A 22 -24.71 -21.26 -6.24
N GLN A 23 -25.12 -22.52 -6.41
CA GLN A 23 -24.19 -23.64 -6.58
C GLN A 23 -23.33 -23.49 -7.85
N ASN A 24 -23.91 -23.01 -8.96
CA ASN A 24 -23.15 -22.74 -10.18
C ASN A 24 -22.12 -21.63 -10.00
N LYS A 25 -22.45 -20.55 -9.28
CA LYS A 25 -21.49 -19.48 -8.96
C LYS A 25 -20.35 -19.99 -8.07
N VAL A 26 -20.65 -20.84 -7.09
CA VAL A 26 -19.62 -21.45 -6.22
C VAL A 26 -18.70 -22.35 -7.04
N GLN A 27 -19.24 -23.19 -7.93
CA GLN A 27 -18.42 -24.04 -8.80
C GLN A 27 -17.55 -23.22 -9.77
N GLN A 28 -18.06 -22.12 -10.31
CA GLN A 28 -17.26 -21.20 -11.15
C GLN A 28 -16.13 -20.53 -10.35
N GLN A 29 -16.38 -20.11 -9.11
CA GLN A 29 -15.34 -19.55 -8.25
C GLN A 29 -14.29 -20.59 -7.84
N ILE A 30 -14.69 -21.85 -7.62
CA ILE A 30 -13.76 -22.95 -7.36
C ILE A 30 -12.89 -23.18 -8.59
N LYS A 31 -13.46 -23.27 -9.81
CA LYS A 31 -12.71 -23.43 -11.06
C LYS A 31 -11.71 -22.29 -11.29
N GLN A 32 -12.12 -21.04 -11.07
CA GLN A 32 -11.22 -19.88 -11.19
C GLN A 32 -10.08 -19.91 -10.15
N LYS A 33 -10.32 -20.43 -8.94
CA LYS A 33 -9.27 -20.60 -7.93
C LYS A 33 -8.32 -21.74 -8.29
N THR A 34 -8.81 -22.87 -8.81
CA THR A 34 -7.94 -23.97 -9.27
C THR A 34 -7.12 -23.60 -10.50
N GLU A 35 -7.67 -22.85 -11.45
CA GLU A 35 -6.92 -22.33 -12.61
C GLU A 35 -5.80 -21.37 -12.17
N LYS A 36 -6.08 -20.44 -11.25
CA LYS A 36 -5.05 -19.54 -10.70
C LYS A 36 -3.98 -20.27 -9.89
N GLN A 37 -4.33 -21.33 -9.14
CA GLN A 37 -3.35 -22.16 -8.44
C GLN A 37 -2.50 -22.99 -9.41
N GLN A 38 -3.07 -23.46 -10.52
CA GLN A 38 -2.30 -24.15 -11.57
C GLN A 38 -1.36 -23.20 -12.31
N GLU A 39 -1.77 -21.96 -12.59
CA GLU A 39 -0.89 -20.93 -13.16
C GLU A 39 0.27 -20.55 -12.21
N GLN A 40 -0.01 -20.39 -10.91
CA GLN A 40 1.04 -20.13 -9.91
C GLN A 40 2.00 -21.33 -9.73
N SER A 41 1.50 -22.56 -9.82
CA SER A 41 2.32 -23.77 -9.75
C SER A 41 3.19 -23.96 -10.99
N GLN A 42 2.75 -23.50 -12.16
CA GLN A 42 3.55 -23.49 -13.38
C GLN A 42 4.62 -22.38 -13.37
N LEU A 43 4.33 -21.21 -12.79
CA LEU A 43 5.31 -20.13 -12.58
C LEU A 43 6.46 -20.54 -11.62
N GLN A 44 6.17 -21.37 -10.61
CA GLN A 44 7.21 -21.91 -9.71
C GLN A 44 8.10 -22.98 -10.36
N LYS A 45 7.63 -23.68 -11.41
CA LYS A 45 8.47 -24.61 -12.19
C LYS A 45 9.45 -23.89 -13.12
N VAL A 46 9.10 -22.70 -13.60
CA VAL A 46 10.00 -21.85 -14.41
C VAL A 46 11.17 -21.30 -13.58
N THR A 47 10.97 -21.03 -12.28
CA THR A 47 12.03 -20.52 -11.38
C THR A 47 13.02 -21.58 -10.91
N LYS A 48 12.73 -22.88 -11.07
CA LYS A 48 13.60 -23.99 -10.63
C LYS A 48 14.37 -24.71 -11.75
N GLY A 49 14.38 -24.19 -12.97
CA GLY A 49 15.28 -24.66 -14.03
C GLY A 49 15.03 -26.10 -14.52
N GLU A 50 13.81 -26.61 -14.36
CA GLU A 50 13.43 -27.90 -14.95
C GLU A 50 13.05 -27.70 -16.43
N LYS A 51 13.43 -28.67 -17.29
CA LYS A 51 13.25 -28.60 -18.75
C LYS A 51 11.76 -28.49 -19.11
N VAL A 52 11.29 -27.28 -19.43
CA VAL A 52 9.93 -27.04 -19.93
C VAL A 52 9.86 -27.34 -21.43
N ASP A 53 8.79 -28.03 -21.80
CA ASP A 53 8.48 -28.47 -23.15
C ASP A 53 8.33 -27.28 -24.12
N LYS A 54 9.04 -27.32 -25.26
CA LYS A 54 9.11 -26.21 -26.24
C LYS A 54 7.74 -25.83 -26.84
N GLN A 55 6.75 -26.73 -26.79
CA GLN A 55 5.39 -26.47 -27.26
C GLN A 55 4.56 -25.60 -26.30
N ALA A 56 4.87 -25.58 -25.00
CA ALA A 56 4.18 -24.74 -24.03
C ALA A 56 4.61 -23.26 -24.11
N LEU A 57 5.87 -23.00 -24.45
CA LEU A 57 6.40 -21.64 -24.66
C LEU A 57 5.80 -20.94 -25.88
N GLN A 58 5.44 -21.67 -26.94
CA GLN A 58 4.81 -21.08 -28.13
C GLN A 58 3.36 -20.62 -27.89
N ARG A 59 2.67 -21.18 -26.89
CA ARG A 59 1.30 -20.77 -26.54
C ARG A 59 1.26 -19.51 -25.67
N LEU A 60 2.31 -19.20 -24.93
CA LEU A 60 2.42 -17.98 -24.09
C LEU A 60 2.87 -16.74 -24.87
N VAL A 61 3.50 -16.89 -26.05
CA VAL A 61 4.03 -15.77 -26.86
C VAL A 61 3.04 -15.31 -27.94
N ALA A 62 1.89 -15.96 -28.08
CA ALA A 62 0.87 -15.59 -29.06
C ALA A 62 -0.22 -14.66 -28.51
N VAL A 63 0.17 -13.61 -27.78
CA VAL A 63 -0.66 -12.39 -27.70
C VAL A 63 -0.05 -11.39 -28.67
N LYS A 64 -0.51 -11.44 -29.92
CA LYS A 64 -0.32 -10.33 -30.85
C LYS A 64 -1.22 -9.20 -30.37
N ASP A 65 -0.65 -8.30 -29.60
CA ASP A 65 -1.27 -7.03 -29.28
C ASP A 65 -1.07 -6.12 -30.51
N ASP A 66 -2.03 -6.13 -31.43
CA ASP A 66 -2.11 -5.15 -32.51
C ASP A 66 -2.58 -3.81 -31.93
N VAL A 67 -1.72 -3.19 -31.11
CA VAL A 67 -1.85 -1.78 -30.78
C VAL A 67 -1.45 -1.02 -32.04
N GLN A 68 -2.46 -0.69 -32.86
CA GLN A 68 -2.32 0.30 -33.92
C GLN A 68 -2.02 1.66 -33.27
N LEU A 69 -0.75 1.94 -33.05
CA LEU A 69 -0.25 3.31 -32.90
C LEU A 69 -0.62 4.02 -34.20
N SER A 70 -1.67 4.84 -34.15
CA SER A 70 -2.09 5.71 -35.25
C SER A 70 -1.10 6.87 -35.44
N THR A 71 0.15 6.53 -35.74
CA THR A 71 1.13 7.49 -36.22
C THR A 71 0.82 7.80 -37.68
N GLN A 72 0.22 8.96 -37.93
CA GLN A 72 -0.04 9.49 -39.28
C GLN A 72 1.27 9.91 -39.99
N PHE A 73 2.21 8.99 -40.17
CA PHE A 73 3.35 9.15 -41.08
C PHE A 73 3.03 8.43 -42.38
N ASN A 74 2.63 9.21 -43.39
CA ASN A 74 2.39 8.67 -44.73
C ASN A 74 3.71 8.61 -45.49
N TRP A 75 4.25 7.41 -45.65
CA TRP A 75 5.37 7.14 -46.53
C TRP A 75 4.88 7.16 -47.97
N LYS A 76 5.39 8.08 -48.79
CA LYS A 76 5.16 8.08 -50.23
C LYS A 76 6.45 7.69 -50.93
N LYS A 77 6.31 6.78 -51.89
CA LYS A 77 7.42 6.29 -52.71
C LYS A 77 7.54 7.20 -53.91
N ASP A 78 8.72 7.82 -54.08
CA ASP A 78 8.99 8.63 -55.26
C ASP A 78 9.33 7.73 -56.46
N LYS A 79 9.26 8.29 -57.67
CA LYS A 79 9.41 7.53 -58.93
C LYS A 79 10.80 6.87 -59.11
N ASP A 80 11.80 7.26 -58.34
CA ASP A 80 13.15 6.67 -58.33
C ASP A 80 13.37 5.65 -57.19
N GLY A 81 12.30 5.20 -56.54
CA GLY A 81 12.35 4.09 -55.58
C GLY A 81 12.87 4.44 -54.17
N SER A 82 13.31 5.67 -53.92
CA SER A 82 13.64 6.14 -52.56
C SER A 82 12.39 6.57 -51.78
N MET A 83 12.30 6.16 -50.51
CA MET A 83 11.21 6.56 -49.63
C MET A 83 11.56 7.85 -48.90
N LYS A 84 10.79 8.91 -49.13
CA LYS A 84 10.92 10.18 -48.40
C LYS A 84 9.73 10.38 -47.46
N LEU A 85 10.04 10.88 -46.28
CA LEU A 85 9.10 11.16 -45.21
C LEU A 85 8.54 12.56 -45.43
N ASP A 86 7.27 12.66 -45.84
CA ASP A 86 6.61 13.94 -46.13
C ASP A 86 6.14 14.58 -44.82
N PHE A 87 6.93 15.51 -44.28
CA PHE A 87 6.62 16.23 -43.05
C PHE A 87 5.80 17.47 -43.37
N ASN A 88 4.50 17.44 -43.10
CA ASN A 88 3.63 18.61 -43.26
C ASN A 88 3.88 19.61 -42.09
N PRO A 89 4.49 20.79 -42.34
CA PRO A 89 5.00 21.65 -41.27
C PRO A 89 3.93 22.46 -40.53
N LYS A 90 2.63 22.30 -40.83
CA LYS A 90 1.54 22.96 -40.09
C LYS A 90 1.26 22.34 -38.71
N LYS A 91 1.93 21.24 -38.36
CA LYS A 91 1.96 20.66 -37.01
C LYS A 91 3.41 20.48 -36.57
N ALA A 92 4.14 21.58 -36.46
CA ALA A 92 5.55 21.58 -36.08
C ALA A 92 5.76 20.94 -34.70
N PHE A 93 6.34 19.74 -34.73
CA PHE A 93 6.62 18.83 -33.62
C PHE A 93 8.04 19.06 -33.05
N LEU A 94 8.57 20.27 -33.06
CA LEU A 94 9.94 20.54 -32.62
C LEU A 94 9.98 21.58 -31.50
N THR A 95 10.15 21.03 -30.31
CA THR A 95 10.75 21.59 -29.11
C THR A 95 11.86 22.60 -29.40
N LYS A 96 11.52 23.89 -29.27
CA LYS A 96 12.46 24.86 -28.67
C LYS A 96 11.99 25.08 -27.24
N VAL A 97 12.60 24.36 -26.30
CA VAL A 97 12.48 24.70 -24.88
C VAL A 97 13.29 25.98 -24.70
N ASN A 98 12.63 27.13 -24.85
CA ASN A 98 13.14 28.36 -24.28
C ASN A 98 13.04 28.20 -22.76
N LEU A 99 14.17 27.88 -22.14
CA LEU A 99 14.40 28.08 -20.71
C LEU A 99 14.37 29.60 -20.45
N LYS A 100 13.17 30.16 -20.38
CA LYS A 100 12.93 31.43 -19.70
C LYS A 100 12.00 31.16 -18.53
N SER A 101 12.45 31.66 -17.40
CA SER A 101 12.00 31.41 -16.04
C SER A 101 10.61 31.98 -15.76
N ASP A 102 9.55 31.44 -16.36
CA ASP A 102 8.18 31.68 -15.91
C ASP A 102 7.22 30.68 -16.56
N GLY A 103 6.62 29.80 -15.75
CA GLY A 103 5.64 28.82 -16.23
C GLY A 103 5.53 27.57 -15.36
N THR A 104 5.34 27.75 -14.06
CA THR A 104 4.97 26.69 -13.12
C THR A 104 3.83 25.82 -13.65
N ASN A 105 4.00 24.49 -13.56
CA ASN A 105 2.96 23.44 -13.59
C ASN A 105 2.43 22.91 -14.93
N ILE A 106 2.94 23.33 -16.09
CA ILE A 106 2.44 22.80 -17.39
C ILE A 106 3.53 22.00 -18.10
N LEU A 107 3.51 20.68 -17.89
CA LEU A 107 4.21 19.74 -18.75
C LEU A 107 3.35 19.43 -19.96
N ARG A 108 3.78 19.89 -21.15
CA ARG A 108 3.12 19.57 -22.41
C ARG A 108 3.54 18.19 -22.90
N ILE A 109 2.97 17.14 -22.31
CA ILE A 109 3.11 15.77 -22.82
C ILE A 109 2.01 15.55 -23.87
N LEU A 110 2.40 15.20 -25.11
CA LEU A 110 1.48 14.89 -26.21
C LEU A 110 0.46 16.00 -26.57
N GLY A 111 0.80 17.27 -26.33
CA GLY A 111 -0.02 18.41 -26.77
C GLY A 111 -1.16 18.80 -25.82
N PHE A 112 -1.42 18.03 -24.76
CA PHE A 112 -2.39 18.39 -23.73
C PHE A 112 -1.75 19.27 -22.65
N LYS A 113 -2.40 20.37 -22.29
CA LYS A 113 -2.06 21.18 -21.12
C LYS A 113 -2.67 20.49 -19.91
N ILE A 114 -1.88 19.66 -19.23
CA ILE A 114 -2.29 19.06 -17.97
C ILE A 114 -1.82 20.00 -16.87
N ASP A 115 -2.77 20.54 -16.12
CA ASP A 115 -2.46 21.27 -14.90
C ASP A 115 -2.15 20.25 -13.80
N TYR A 116 -0.90 20.24 -13.36
CA TYR A 116 -0.45 19.36 -12.28
C TYR A 116 -0.45 20.06 -10.92
N SER A 117 -0.83 21.34 -10.83
CA SER A 117 -0.79 22.13 -9.59
C SER A 117 -1.50 21.41 -8.44
N ASP A 118 -2.70 20.89 -8.69
CA ASP A 118 -3.50 20.17 -7.69
C ASP A 118 -2.92 18.78 -7.35
N LYS A 119 -2.19 18.18 -8.29
CA LYS A 119 -1.59 16.85 -8.12
C LYS A 119 -0.22 16.90 -7.47
N VAL A 120 0.45 18.07 -7.44
CA VAL A 120 1.76 18.24 -6.80
C VAL A 120 1.68 17.90 -5.33
N ALA A 121 0.62 18.33 -4.63
CA ALA A 121 0.42 18.00 -3.21
C ALA A 121 0.32 16.48 -2.99
N THR A 122 -0.54 15.79 -3.73
CA THR A 122 -0.65 14.32 -3.67
C THR A 122 0.66 13.62 -4.04
N LEU A 123 1.43 14.18 -4.98
CA LEU A 123 2.72 13.62 -5.38
C LEU A 123 3.76 13.80 -4.27
N LYS A 124 3.76 14.94 -3.56
CA LYS A 124 4.62 15.20 -2.40
C LYS A 124 4.29 14.23 -1.25
N ASP A 125 3.02 13.96 -0.99
CA ASP A 125 2.60 13.01 0.04
C ASP A 125 3.03 11.58 -0.32
N ARG A 126 2.73 11.12 -1.54
CA ARG A 126 3.18 9.81 -2.02
C ARG A 126 4.70 9.67 -2.04
N TYR A 127 5.40 10.76 -2.33
CA TYR A 127 6.86 10.79 -2.27
C TYR A 127 7.34 10.50 -0.84
N MET A 128 6.72 11.11 0.18
CA MET A 128 7.03 10.81 1.58
C MET A 128 6.77 9.33 1.89
N ASP A 129 5.64 8.76 1.48
CA ASP A 129 5.33 7.34 1.70
C ASP A 129 6.38 6.42 1.06
N TYR A 130 6.82 6.74 -0.16
CA TYR A 130 7.84 5.95 -0.85
C TYR A 130 9.21 6.06 -0.19
N VAL A 131 9.55 7.23 0.39
CA VAL A 131 10.79 7.40 1.17
C VAL A 131 10.81 6.44 2.37
N VAL A 132 9.67 6.26 3.05
CA VAL A 132 9.53 5.32 4.16
C VAL A 132 9.62 3.87 3.65
N GLN A 133 8.92 3.54 2.56
CA GLN A 133 8.97 2.19 1.96
C GLN A 133 10.37 1.80 1.47
N ALA A 134 11.15 2.77 0.98
CA ALA A 134 12.54 2.55 0.56
C ALA A 134 13.44 2.13 1.74
N ARG A 135 13.02 2.39 2.98
CA ARG A 135 13.70 2.00 4.22
C ARG A 135 13.11 0.74 4.86
N SER A 136 12.34 -0.06 4.11
CA SER A 136 11.79 -1.30 4.63
C SER A 136 12.84 -2.40 4.81
N HIS A 137 12.56 -3.34 5.72
CA HIS A 137 13.43 -4.49 6.00
C HIS A 137 13.49 -5.50 4.85
N ASN A 138 12.48 -5.50 3.97
CA ASN A 138 12.43 -6.39 2.81
C ASN A 138 13.20 -5.76 1.66
N PHE A 139 14.32 -6.39 1.26
CA PHE A 139 15.20 -5.89 0.20
C PHE A 139 14.48 -5.56 -1.12
N LEU A 140 13.58 -6.42 -1.58
CA LEU A 140 12.86 -6.18 -2.85
C LEU A 140 11.91 -4.99 -2.73
N LEU A 141 11.23 -4.88 -1.58
CA LEU A 141 10.35 -3.76 -1.30
C LEU A 141 11.14 -2.46 -1.16
N ALA A 142 12.28 -2.49 -0.49
CA ALA A 142 13.18 -1.36 -0.35
C ALA A 142 13.71 -0.88 -1.70
N LYS A 143 14.14 -1.79 -2.58
CA LYS A 143 14.59 -1.44 -3.95
C LYS A 143 13.47 -0.89 -4.81
N TYR A 144 12.28 -1.47 -4.73
CA TYR A 144 11.12 -0.96 -5.43
C TYR A 144 10.67 0.42 -4.91
N GLY A 145 10.72 0.61 -3.59
CA GLY A 145 10.49 1.91 -2.94
C GLY A 145 11.51 2.94 -3.40
N GLN A 146 12.80 2.59 -3.42
CA GLN A 146 13.89 3.45 -3.90
C GLN A 146 13.64 3.89 -5.35
N PHE A 147 13.29 2.95 -6.24
CA PHE A 147 12.93 3.27 -7.62
C PHE A 147 11.76 4.27 -7.70
N LYS A 148 10.71 4.10 -6.87
CA LYS A 148 9.58 5.02 -6.82
C LYS A 148 9.96 6.40 -6.30
N VAL A 149 10.86 6.48 -5.32
CA VAL A 149 11.42 7.74 -4.80
C VAL A 149 12.16 8.46 -5.91
N ASP A 150 13.04 7.77 -6.62
CA ASP A 150 13.85 8.36 -7.70
C ASP A 150 12.95 8.86 -8.84
N PHE A 151 12.00 8.03 -9.28
CA PHE A 151 11.04 8.38 -10.31
C PHE A 151 10.17 9.57 -9.89
N THR A 152 9.57 9.52 -8.71
CA THR A 152 8.66 10.58 -8.22
C THR A 152 9.43 11.86 -7.93
N GLY A 153 10.66 11.78 -7.41
CA GLY A 153 11.55 12.91 -7.20
C GLY A 153 11.95 13.60 -8.51
N TYR A 154 12.20 12.82 -9.57
CA TYR A 154 12.41 13.34 -10.92
C TYR A 154 11.17 14.10 -11.43
N PHE A 155 9.96 13.52 -11.28
CA PHE A 155 8.72 14.21 -11.64
C PHE A 155 8.50 15.51 -10.87
N LEU A 156 8.71 15.49 -9.55
CA LEU A 156 8.61 16.69 -8.71
C LEU A 156 9.59 17.77 -9.16
N SER A 157 10.81 17.39 -9.54
CA SER A 157 11.82 18.32 -10.06
C SER A 157 11.38 18.97 -11.38
N ILE A 158 10.81 18.18 -12.30
CA ILE A 158 10.27 18.71 -13.57
C ILE A 158 9.08 19.66 -13.31
N LEU A 159 8.26 19.36 -12.31
CA LEU A 159 7.13 20.20 -11.90
C LEU A 159 7.55 21.50 -11.18
N GLY A 160 8.84 21.73 -10.99
CA GLY A 160 9.37 22.97 -10.41
C GLY A 160 9.58 22.94 -8.90
N VAL A 161 9.46 21.77 -8.26
CA VAL A 161 9.84 21.61 -6.84
C VAL A 161 11.36 21.66 -6.72
N THR A 162 11.86 22.59 -5.90
CA THR A 162 13.30 22.76 -5.70
C THR A 162 13.91 21.53 -5.02
N GLN A 163 15.19 21.26 -5.29
CA GLN A 163 15.91 20.18 -4.62
C GLN A 163 15.92 20.34 -3.09
N GLU A 164 15.90 21.58 -2.60
CA GLU A 164 15.81 21.87 -1.16
C GLU A 164 14.46 21.44 -0.57
N GLU A 165 13.35 21.68 -1.28
CA GLU A 165 12.04 21.19 -0.85
C GLU A 165 11.97 19.66 -0.83
N ILE A 166 12.56 18.98 -1.83
CA ILE A 166 12.62 17.51 -1.87
C ILE A 166 13.39 16.98 -0.65
N ARG A 167 14.55 17.57 -0.31
CA ARG A 167 15.31 17.21 0.90
C ARG A 167 14.51 17.46 2.18
N LYS A 168 13.77 18.57 2.26
CA LYS A 168 12.88 18.85 3.41
C LYS A 168 11.78 17.80 3.53
N LEU A 169 11.18 17.36 2.42
CA LEU A 169 10.17 16.30 2.40
C LEU A 169 10.75 14.95 2.85
N GLN A 170 11.96 14.59 2.39
CA GLN A 170 12.65 13.38 2.85
C GLN A 170 12.89 13.42 4.37
N LYS A 171 13.46 14.53 4.87
CA LYS A 171 13.71 14.69 6.30
C LYS A 171 12.40 14.63 7.10
N LYS A 172 11.35 15.30 6.63
CA LYS A 172 10.03 15.27 7.27
C LYS A 172 9.45 13.86 7.29
N ALA A 173 9.57 13.09 6.21
CA ALA A 173 9.10 11.71 6.13
C ALA A 173 9.80 10.85 7.18
N ILE A 174 11.14 10.91 7.24
CA ILE A 174 11.93 10.15 8.22
C ILE A 174 11.56 10.56 9.64
N THR A 175 11.50 11.86 9.95
CA THR A 175 11.13 12.35 11.29
C THR A 175 9.72 11.91 11.69
N ASN A 176 8.77 11.92 10.77
CA ASN A 176 7.42 11.45 11.03
C ASN A 176 7.40 9.95 11.30
N SER A 177 8.12 9.14 10.52
CA SER A 177 8.21 7.70 10.74
C SER A 177 8.92 7.33 12.03
N VAL A 178 9.95 8.09 12.44
CA VAL A 178 10.59 7.91 13.76
C VAL A 178 9.56 8.17 14.86
N LYS A 179 8.80 9.26 14.78
CA LYS A 179 7.75 9.58 15.78
C LYS A 179 6.66 8.50 15.83
N GLU A 180 6.20 8.04 14.67
CA GLU A 180 5.20 6.98 14.58
C GLU A 180 5.72 5.67 15.17
N ASN A 181 6.96 5.29 14.87
CA ASN A 181 7.60 4.10 15.43
C ASN A 181 7.73 4.18 16.95
N VAL A 182 8.12 5.35 17.49
CA VAL A 182 8.15 5.58 18.95
C VAL A 182 6.77 5.44 19.57
N GLY A 183 5.74 6.05 18.97
CA GLY A 183 4.36 5.91 19.45
C GLY A 183 3.87 4.45 19.44
N GLN A 184 4.11 3.72 18.34
CA GLN A 184 3.78 2.30 18.24
C GLN A 184 4.53 1.45 19.27
N MET A 185 5.80 1.78 19.56
CA MET A 185 6.59 1.09 20.58
C MET A 185 6.02 1.35 21.98
N GLU A 186 5.70 2.60 22.30
CA GLU A 186 5.09 2.98 23.58
C GLU A 186 3.74 2.29 23.81
N GLU A 187 2.87 2.29 22.80
CA GLU A 187 1.58 1.58 22.85
C GLU A 187 1.76 0.07 23.01
N ASN A 188 2.71 -0.52 22.27
CA ASN A 188 2.98 -1.95 22.36
C ASN A 188 3.51 -2.34 23.73
N ILE A 189 4.43 -1.56 24.30
CA ILE A 189 4.94 -1.77 25.66
C ILE A 189 3.82 -1.58 26.69
N TYR A 190 3.02 -0.53 26.60
CA TYR A 190 1.87 -0.33 27.47
C TYR A 190 0.96 -1.56 27.49
N ASN A 191 0.64 -2.13 26.32
CA ASN A 191 -0.20 -3.32 26.22
C ASN A 191 0.45 -4.56 26.85
N VAL A 192 1.78 -4.71 26.73
CA VAL A 192 2.53 -5.79 27.39
C VAL A 192 2.45 -5.64 28.90
N GLU A 193 2.80 -4.47 29.43
CA GLU A 193 2.81 -4.21 30.87
C GLU A 193 1.40 -4.35 31.47
N LEU A 194 0.38 -3.79 30.80
CA LEU A 194 -1.02 -3.92 31.23
C LEU A 194 -1.48 -5.38 31.26
N MET A 195 -1.11 -6.17 30.24
CA MET A 195 -1.47 -7.58 30.17
C MET A 195 -0.77 -8.38 31.27
N GLU A 196 0.48 -8.06 31.61
CA GLU A 196 1.20 -8.70 32.70
C GLU A 196 0.60 -8.33 34.07
N ILE A 197 0.23 -7.07 34.28
CA ILE A 197 -0.39 -6.58 35.52
C ILE A 197 -1.77 -7.21 35.74
N ILE A 198 -2.66 -7.15 34.74
CA ILE A 198 -4.05 -7.63 34.86
C ILE A 198 -4.12 -9.15 34.78
N GLY A 199 -3.34 -9.76 33.87
CA GLY A 199 -3.43 -11.18 33.56
C GLY A 199 -2.69 -12.09 34.53
N GLY A 200 -1.68 -11.58 35.24
CA GLY A 200 -0.89 -12.33 36.21
C GLY A 200 -0.37 -13.67 35.65
N GLU A 201 -0.62 -14.77 36.36
CA GLU A 201 -0.16 -16.11 35.96
C GLU A 201 -0.90 -16.69 34.73
N ASN A 202 -2.08 -16.15 34.37
CA ASN A 202 -2.93 -16.66 33.30
C ASN A 202 -2.68 -16.03 31.93
N VAL A 203 -1.61 -15.23 31.80
CA VAL A 203 -1.28 -14.57 30.53
C VAL A 203 -0.96 -15.57 29.44
N SER A 204 -1.58 -15.40 28.27
CA SER A 204 -1.31 -16.24 27.11
C SER A 204 0.11 -15.99 26.59
N LYS A 205 1.00 -16.96 26.76
CA LYS A 205 2.37 -16.94 26.22
C LYS A 205 2.44 -16.61 24.72
N LYS A 206 1.42 -17.01 23.96
CA LYS A 206 1.32 -16.71 22.51
C LYS A 206 1.11 -15.21 22.24
N LYS A 207 0.32 -14.53 23.08
CA LYS A 207 0.09 -13.08 22.94
C LYS A 207 1.35 -12.29 23.31
N LEU A 208 2.04 -12.69 24.39
CA LEU A 208 3.33 -12.09 24.75
C LEU A 208 4.37 -12.26 23.63
N ALA A 209 4.47 -13.44 23.03
CA ALA A 209 5.38 -13.69 21.92
C ALA A 209 5.07 -12.79 20.70
N LEU A 210 3.80 -12.54 20.41
CA LEU A 210 3.39 -11.62 19.34
C LEU A 210 3.87 -10.18 19.64
N PHE A 211 3.68 -9.69 20.87
CA PHE A 211 4.13 -8.35 21.23
C PHE A 211 5.66 -8.23 21.22
N GLN A 212 6.39 -9.28 21.60
CA GLN A 212 7.85 -9.32 21.50
C GLN A 212 8.31 -9.27 20.03
N GLU A 213 7.62 -9.99 19.13
CA GLU A 213 7.90 -9.91 17.69
C GLU A 213 7.69 -8.48 17.16
N ILE A 214 6.64 -7.78 17.61
CA ILE A 214 6.41 -6.38 17.25
C ILE A 214 7.55 -5.48 17.74
N ILE A 215 8.05 -5.67 18.97
CA ILE A 215 9.20 -4.90 19.50
C ILE A 215 10.43 -5.11 18.61
N GLU A 216 10.72 -6.36 18.22
CA GLU A 216 11.84 -6.64 17.32
C GLU A 216 11.67 -5.96 15.96
N GLN A 217 10.47 -6.01 15.38
CA GLN A 217 10.17 -5.37 14.11
C GLN A 217 10.33 -3.85 14.19
N LEU A 218 9.80 -3.20 15.23
CA LEU A 218 9.92 -1.76 15.45
C LEU A 218 11.37 -1.34 15.69
N THR A 219 12.15 -2.16 16.40
CA THR A 219 13.58 -1.92 16.63
C THR A 219 14.36 -1.95 15.31
N ARG A 220 14.12 -2.97 14.47
CA ARG A 220 14.74 -3.07 13.14
C ARG A 220 14.33 -1.91 12.23
N GLN A 221 13.07 -1.48 12.29
CA GLN A 221 12.61 -0.31 11.53
C GLN A 221 13.33 0.97 11.94
N MET A 222 13.53 1.19 13.25
CA MET A 222 14.25 2.36 13.76
C MET A 222 15.70 2.40 13.27
N GLN A 223 16.38 1.25 13.26
CA GLN A 223 17.72 1.11 12.69
C GLN A 223 17.75 1.49 11.20
N LEU A 224 16.76 1.04 10.42
CA LEU A 224 16.67 1.35 8.99
C LEU A 224 16.36 2.83 8.70
N LEU A 225 15.73 3.53 9.64
CA LEU A 225 15.48 4.98 9.58
C LEU A 225 16.73 5.81 9.89
N GLY A 226 17.81 5.19 10.38
CA GLY A 226 19.09 5.83 10.66
C GLY A 226 19.36 6.16 12.12
N GLU A 227 18.49 5.72 13.03
CA GLU A 227 18.66 5.86 14.48
C GLU A 227 19.12 4.51 15.06
N GLU A 228 20.39 4.17 14.78
CA GLU A 228 21.02 2.96 15.31
C GLU A 228 21.09 3.03 16.85
N ASP A 229 20.77 1.92 17.51
CA ASP A 229 20.79 1.78 18.98
C ASP A 229 19.88 2.73 19.78
N TYR A 230 18.90 3.37 19.13
CA TYR A 230 17.90 4.21 19.83
C TYR A 230 17.19 3.44 20.96
N TYR A 231 16.76 2.21 20.67
CA TYR A 231 16.15 1.30 21.65
C TYR A 231 17.20 0.44 22.35
N ASN A 232 18.11 1.09 23.05
CA ASN A 232 19.00 0.38 23.96
C ASN A 232 18.23 -0.13 25.20
N GLU A 233 18.82 -1.08 25.93
CA GLU A 233 18.18 -1.69 27.11
C GLU A 233 17.74 -0.63 28.14
N LYS A 234 18.56 0.40 28.36
CA LYS A 234 18.26 1.50 29.28
C LYS A 234 17.02 2.29 28.83
N LYS A 235 16.88 2.58 27.53
CA LYS A 235 15.77 3.32 26.95
C LYS A 235 14.50 2.48 26.99
N MET A 236 14.61 1.18 26.71
CA MET A 236 13.49 0.25 26.84
C MET A 236 12.98 0.20 28.29
N LEU A 237 13.88 0.17 29.29
CA LEU A 237 13.51 0.25 30.70
C LEU A 237 12.84 1.58 31.06
N GLU A 238 13.36 2.70 30.54
CA GLU A 238 12.75 4.03 30.74
C GLU A 238 11.31 4.07 30.20
N ILE A 239 11.09 3.57 28.98
CA ILE A 239 9.76 3.55 28.36
C ILE A 239 8.82 2.65 29.17
N ARG A 240 9.27 1.45 29.57
CA ARG A 240 8.47 0.56 30.43
C ARG A 240 8.05 1.25 31.73
N LEU A 241 9.00 1.88 32.42
CA LEU A 241 8.72 2.59 33.67
C LEU A 241 7.69 3.71 33.46
N GLN A 242 7.81 4.48 32.39
CA GLN A 242 6.84 5.52 32.05
C GLN A 242 5.45 4.94 31.79
N GLN A 243 5.34 3.81 31.07
CA GLN A 243 4.06 3.17 30.83
C GLN A 243 3.46 2.58 32.10
N CYS A 244 4.25 1.96 32.99
CA CYS A 244 3.77 1.48 34.28
C CYS A 244 3.22 2.61 35.16
N LEU A 245 3.89 3.77 35.18
CA LEU A 245 3.39 4.96 35.88
C LEU A 245 2.07 5.45 35.28
N LYS A 246 1.95 5.45 33.95
CA LYS A 246 0.71 5.82 33.26
C LYS A 246 -0.44 4.86 33.60
N ILE A 247 -0.19 3.55 33.58
CA ILE A 247 -1.17 2.52 33.98
C ILE A 247 -1.62 2.75 35.43
N LEU A 248 -0.67 3.01 36.34
CA LEU A 248 -0.98 3.29 37.74
C LEU A 248 -1.89 4.52 37.90
N ASP A 249 -1.60 5.61 37.17
CA ASP A 249 -2.42 6.81 37.19
C ASP A 249 -3.82 6.58 36.62
N GLU A 250 -3.95 5.75 35.58
CA GLU A 250 -5.25 5.37 35.00
C GLU A 250 -6.06 4.52 35.97
N LEU A 251 -5.45 3.52 36.62
CA LEU A 251 -6.10 2.70 37.65
C LEU A 251 -6.54 3.52 38.87
N ASN A 252 -5.73 4.48 39.31
CA ASN A 252 -6.09 5.38 40.42
C ASN A 252 -7.26 6.32 40.06
N LYS A 253 -7.41 6.68 38.78
CA LYS A 253 -8.59 7.46 38.32
C LYS A 253 -9.82 6.56 38.30
N GLU A 254 -9.69 5.35 37.77
CA GLU A 254 -10.77 4.38 37.74
C GLU A 254 -11.28 4.05 39.15
N ASP A 255 -10.39 3.86 40.13
CA ASP A 255 -10.75 3.64 41.54
C ASP A 255 -11.58 4.80 42.11
N LYS A 256 -11.18 6.06 41.86
CA LYS A 256 -11.94 7.24 42.30
C LYS A 256 -13.30 7.36 41.62
N ASP A 257 -13.35 7.07 40.32
CA ASP A 257 -14.61 7.11 39.55
C ASP A 257 -15.58 6.02 40.03
N LEU A 258 -15.07 4.84 40.36
CA LEU A 258 -15.85 3.75 40.94
C LEU A 258 -16.35 4.07 42.36
N GLN A 259 -15.50 4.67 43.20
CA GLN A 259 -15.91 5.14 44.53
C GLN A 259 -17.02 6.18 44.43
N TYR A 260 -16.90 7.15 43.52
CA TYR A 260 -17.96 8.13 43.29
C TYR A 260 -19.29 7.49 42.84
N GLN A 261 -19.24 6.50 41.94
CA GLN A 261 -20.43 5.77 41.51
C GLN A 261 -21.07 4.98 42.66
N TYR A 262 -20.24 4.35 43.49
CA TYR A 262 -20.69 3.61 44.66
C TYR A 262 -21.40 4.55 45.66
N ASP A 263 -20.75 5.66 46.04
CA ASP A 263 -21.31 6.64 46.97
C ASP A 263 -22.62 7.27 46.44
N TYR A 264 -22.72 7.47 45.13
CA TYR A 264 -23.94 7.99 44.50
C TYR A 264 -25.10 6.99 44.59
N ILE A 265 -24.84 5.69 44.38
CA ILE A 265 -25.86 4.65 44.49
C ILE A 265 -26.35 4.54 45.94
N ASP A 266 -25.43 4.51 46.91
CA ASP A 266 -25.76 4.44 48.34
C ASP A 266 -26.64 5.64 48.78
N GLN A 267 -26.40 6.84 48.24
CA GLN A 267 -27.23 8.04 48.54
C GLN A 267 -28.61 8.06 47.87
N VAL A 268 -28.81 7.30 46.79
CA VAL A 268 -30.10 7.22 46.07
C VAL A 268 -30.98 6.11 46.62
N GLU A 269 -30.39 5.08 47.24
CA GLU A 269 -31.13 3.99 47.88
C GLU A 269 -31.58 4.30 49.33
N GLU A 270 -31.05 5.35 49.96
CA GLU A 270 -31.59 5.96 51.21
C GLU A 270 -32.78 6.92 50.96
#